data_AF-A0A7R8WW24-F1
#
_entry.id   AF-A0A7R8WW24-F1
#
_cell.length_a   1.000
_cell.length_b   1.000
_cell.length_c   1.000
_cell.angle_alpha   90.00
_cell.angle_beta   90.00
_cell.angle_gamma   90.00
#
_symmetry.space_group_name_H-M   'P 1'
#
loop_
_entity.id
_entity.type
_entity.pdbx_description
1 polymer ?
#
loop_
_entity_poly.entity_id
_entity_poly.type
_entity_poly.pdbx_seq_one_letter_code
_entity_poly.pdbx_strand_id
1 'polypeptide(L)' 'MKVEGSQGVYGTMKFESGVHRVQRVPQTESQGRVHTSAITVAVLPEAEDVDIDINPADLEYQTARSSGAGGQN' A
#
# COMPACT_ATOMS: atom_id res chain seq x y z
N MET A 1 -3.65 -3.40 10.42
CA MET A 1 -3.44 -3.17 11.86
C MET A 1 -2.76 -1.82 12.01
N LYS A 2 -3.30 -0.91 12.83
CA LYS A 2 -2.64 0.36 13.16
C LYS A 2 -1.90 0.19 14.49
N VAL A 3 -0.68 0.71 14.57
CA VAL A 3 0.17 0.61 15.78
C VAL A 3 0.57 2.03 16.17
N GLU A 4 0.10 2.46 17.35
CA GLU A 4 0.36 3.80 17.89
C GLU A 4 1.36 3.72 19.04
N GLY A 5 2.22 4.73 19.17
CA GLY A 5 3.24 4.81 20.21
C GLY A 5 3.95 6.15 20.19
N SER A 6 4.53 6.56 21.32
CA SER A 6 5.06 7.92 21.50
C SER A 6 6.21 8.25 20.55
N GLN A 7 7.15 7.32 20.31
CA GLN A 7 8.21 7.47 19.30
C GLN A 7 8.72 6.09 18.83
N GLY A 8 9.22 6.02 17.59
CA GLY A 8 10.06 4.91 17.12
C GLY A 8 9.33 3.62 16.72
N VAL A 9 7.99 3.61 16.63
CA VAL A 9 7.20 2.41 16.26
C VAL A 9 7.68 1.80 14.95
N TYR A 10 7.78 2.60 13.89
CA TYR A 10 8.29 2.13 12.60
C TYR A 10 9.75 1.66 12.69
N GLY A 11 10.58 2.34 13.50
CA GLY A 11 11.99 2.01 13.69
C GLY A 11 12.20 0.61 14.25
N THR A 12 11.33 0.16 15.15
CA THR A 12 11.35 -1.21 15.70
C THR A 12 10.69 -2.20 14.74
N MET A 13 9.50 -1.87 14.22
CA MET A 13 8.68 -2.82 13.45
C MET A 13 9.21 -3.07 12.04
N LYS A 14 10.00 -2.18 11.44
CA LYS A 14 10.54 -2.37 10.08
C LYS A 14 11.32 -3.68 9.90
N PHE A 15 11.93 -4.19 10.97
CA PHE A 15 12.70 -5.44 10.95
C PHE A 15 11.82 -6.69 10.94
N GLU A 16 10.55 -6.57 11.31
CA GLU A 16 9.56 -7.64 11.23
C GLU A 16 8.98 -7.80 9.82
N SER A 17 9.28 -6.87 8.90
CA SER A 17 8.80 -6.98 7.53
C SER A 17 9.51 -8.11 6.79
N GLY A 18 8.74 -8.83 5.97
CA GLY A 18 9.24 -9.92 5.15
C GLY A 18 8.40 -11.18 5.30
N VAL A 19 8.98 -12.31 4.88
CA VAL A 19 8.32 -13.61 4.92
C VAL A 19 8.69 -14.33 6.21
N HIS A 20 7.67 -14.71 6.98
CA HIS A 20 7.79 -15.51 8.18
C HIS A 20 7.42 -16.95 7.86
N ARG A 21 8.31 -17.89 8.17
CA ARG A 21 8.14 -19.33 7.89
C ARG A 21 7.85 -20.09 9.17
N VAL A 22 6.88 -21.00 9.13
CA VAL A 22 6.54 -21.87 10.25
C VAL A 22 6.45 -23.33 9.79
N GLN A 23 6.95 -24.24 10.62
CA GLN A 23 6.77 -25.68 10.46
C GLN A 23 5.94 -26.20 11.62
N ARG A 24 4.80 -26.83 11.31
CA ARG A 24 3.87 -27.35 12.32
C ARG A 24 3.00 -28.46 11.75
N VAL A 25 2.32 -29.21 12.62
CA VAL A 25 1.14 -29.99 12.22
C VAL A 25 -0.06 -29.03 12.23
N PRO A 26 -0.67 -28.71 11.08
CA PRO A 26 -1.79 -27.79 11.07
C PRO A 26 -3.04 -28.46 11.63
N GLN A 27 -3.94 -27.68 12.23
CA GLN A 27 -5.19 -28.19 12.80
C GLN A 27 -6.09 -28.88 11.77
N THR A 28 -5.90 -28.61 10.48
CA THR A 28 -6.64 -29.20 9.37
C THR A 28 -6.02 -30.48 8.82
N GLU A 29 -4.93 -31.00 9.40
CA GLU A 29 -4.26 -32.23 8.95
C GLU A 29 -4.67 -33.45 9.79
N SER A 30 -5.13 -34.50 9.12
CA SER A 30 -5.70 -35.69 9.79
C SER A 30 -4.67 -36.75 10.22
N GLN A 31 -3.48 -36.80 9.60
CA GLN A 31 -2.49 -37.87 9.83
C GLN A 31 -1.26 -37.40 10.62
N GLY A 32 -1.30 -36.20 11.20
CA GLY A 32 -0.19 -35.67 12.01
C GLY A 32 1.05 -35.27 11.20
N ARG A 33 0.92 -35.05 9.89
CA ARG A 33 2.04 -34.64 9.04
C ARG A 33 2.46 -33.19 9.31
N VAL A 34 3.76 -32.94 9.30
CA VAL A 34 4.33 -31.60 9.44
C VAL A 34 4.27 -30.89 8.10
N HIS A 35 3.59 -29.74 8.05
CA HIS A 35 3.55 -28.85 6.91
C HIS A 35 4.43 -27.63 7.15
N THR A 36 5.05 -27.13 6.09
CA THR A 36 5.70 -25.81 6.11
C THR A 36 4.72 -24.79 5.54
N SER A 37 4.48 -23.69 6.26
CA SER A 37 3.66 -22.56 5.81
C SER A 37 4.48 -21.28 5.87
N ALA A 38 4.06 -20.26 5.11
CA ALA A 38 4.68 -18.95 5.08
C ALA A 38 3.61 -17.85 5.10
N ILE A 39 3.96 -16.69 5.68
CA ILE A 39 3.14 -15.48 5.73
C ILE A 39 4.02 -14.27 5.43
N THR A 40 3.47 -13.28 4.74
CA THR A 40 4.16 -12.00 4.49
C THR A 40 3.66 -10.94 5.48
N VAL A 41 4.60 -10.19 6.05
CA VAL A 41 4.34 -9.02 6.90
C VAL A 41 4.85 -7.76 6.17
N ALA A 42 3.94 -6.84 5.87
CA ALA A 42 4.26 -5.54 5.31
C ALA A 42 4.18 -4.48 6.43
N VAL A 43 5.24 -3.68 6.58
CA VAL A 43 5.31 -2.60 7.57
C VAL A 43 5.58 -1.29 6.84
N LEU A 44 4.63 -0.36 6.93
CA LEU A 44 4.72 0.97 6.33
C LEU A 44 4.53 2.02 7.43
N PRO A 45 5.26 3.15 7.37
CA PRO A 45 4.94 4.28 8.22
C PRO A 45 3.59 4.87 7.78
N GLU A 46 2.81 5.35 8.74
CA GLU A 46 1.62 6.15 8.44
C GLU A 46 2.09 7.52 7.93
N ALA A 47 1.59 7.93 6.78
CA ALA A 47 1.82 9.25 6.21
C ALA A 47 0.59 10.13 6.52
N GLU A 48 0.83 11.41 6.79
CA GLU A 48 -0.24 12.39 6.86
C GLU A 48 -0.72 12.72 5.45
N ASP A 49 -2.03 12.88 5.30
CA ASP A 49 -2.59 13.44 4.07
C ASP A 49 -2.09 14.87 3.91
N VAL A 50 -1.51 15.17 2.75
CA VAL A 50 -1.03 16.51 2.40
C VAL A 50 -2.05 17.18 1.50
N ASP A 51 -2.52 18.35 1.94
CA ASP A 51 -3.28 19.25 1.09
C ASP A 51 -2.34 19.88 0.05
N ILE A 52 -2.60 19.60 -1.22
CA ILE A 52 -1.83 20.16 -2.34
C ILE A 52 -2.64 21.29 -2.95
N ASP A 53 -2.12 22.51 -2.82
CA ASP A 53 -2.64 23.67 -3.56
C ASP A 53 -1.95 23.75 -4.93
N ILE A 54 -2.76 23.80 -5.99
CA ILE A 54 -2.26 23.92 -7.36
C ILE A 54 -2.31 25.38 -7.75
N ASN A 55 -1.13 26.00 -7.83
CA ASN A 55 -1.02 27.37 -8.28
C ASN A 55 -1.45 27.49 -9.77
N PRO A 56 -2.46 28.31 -10.09
CA PRO A 56 -2.91 28.49 -11.47
C PRO A 56 -1.82 29.04 -12.41
N ALA A 57 -0.80 29.71 -11.88
CA ALA A 57 0.32 30.21 -12.67
C ALA A 57 1.23 29.10 -13.24
N ASP A 58 1.20 27.91 -12.62
CA ASP A 58 1.98 26.73 -13.05
C ASP A 58 1.19 25.85 -14.04
N LEU A 59 -0.06 26.23 -14.38
CA LEU A 59 -0.92 25.52 -15.31
C LEU A 59 -0.84 26.12 -16.71
N GLU A 60 -0.44 25.30 -17.68
CA GLU A 60 -0.57 25.65 -19.09
C GLU A 60 -1.95 25.22 -19.61
N TYR A 61 -2.78 26.21 -19.96
CA TYR A 61 -4.09 25.96 -20.54
C TYR A 61 -4.01 25.96 -22.05
N GLN A 62 -4.25 24.79 -22.65
CA GLN A 62 -4.37 24.64 -24.10
C GLN A 62 -5.81 24.31 -24.46
N THR A 63 -6.36 25.07 -25.40
CA THR A 63 -7.69 24.82 -25.96
C THR A 63 -7.55 24.42 -27.42
N ALA A 64 -8.17 23.32 -27.81
CA ALA A 64 -8.28 22.88 -29.20
C ALA A 64 -9.75 22.80 -29.60
N ARG A 65 -10.03 22.91 -30.91
CA ARG A 65 -11.37 22.59 -31.42
C ARG A 65 -11.63 21.11 -31.17
N SER A 66 -12.82 20.77 -30.68
CA SER A 66 -13.25 19.39 -30.49
C SER A 66 -13.21 18.65 -31.83
N SER A 67 -12.55 17.48 -31.85
CA SER A 67 -12.50 16.64 -33.05
C SER A 67 -13.72 15.72 -33.09
N GLY A 68 -14.58 15.86 -34.09
CA GLY A 68 -15.79 15.04 -34.27
C GLY A 68 -16.79 15.66 -35.24
N ALA A 69 -17.89 14.95 -35.52
CA ALA A 69 -18.98 15.45 -36.36
C ALA A 69 -19.81 16.51 -35.61
N GLY A 70 -19.33 17.75 -35.63
CA GLY A 70 -20.14 18.94 -35.38
C GLY A 70 -20.41 19.61 -36.73
N GLY A 71 -21.67 19.88 -37.06
CA GLY A 71 -22.03 20.71 -38.22
C GLY A 71 -21.38 22.10 -38.19
N GLN A 72 -21.69 22.96 -39.17
CA GLN A 72 -20.88 24.14 -39.57
C GLN A 72 -20.05 24.79 -38.45
N ASN A 73 -18.76 24.43 -38.53
CA ASN A 73 -17.58 24.97 -37.87
C ASN A 73 -17.46 26.50 -37.85
#